data_AF-A0A1F5MFN9-F1
#
_entry.id   AF-A0A1F5MFN9-F1
#
_cell.length_a   1.000
_cell.length_b   1.000
_cell.length_c   1.000
_cell.angle_alpha   90.00
_cell.angle_beta   90.00
_cell.angle_gamma   90.00
#
_symmetry.space_group_name_H-M   'P 1'
#
loop_
_entity.id
_entity.type
_entity.pdbx_description
1 polymer ?
#
loop_
_entity_poly.entity_id
_entity_poly.type
_entity_poly.pdbx_seq_one_letter_code
_entity_poly.pdbx_strand_id
1 'polypeptide(L)'
;MPSLLLIQSGFVIASLAVIGIFVTSTTYIQLGMAILLYPIVIFLAFKAFPRKASTHIFKKPVAEAQPQVIDLGEKVQPQVTSKIDGIGISDINKRTFLKIIGASGLSFFLLSIFSRKIETALFGQNSLQTQAPPQSNIPSPTASPTEGYSISEVDDNVVSYYGFINKTGAWFIMQGDTDTGSFRYVRGKSSFPDNWKKRQSFEYDYFSQTFP
;
A
#
# COMPACT_ATOMS: atom_id res chain seq x y z
N MET A 1 21.08 16.44 33.23
CA MET A 1 20.38 15.22 32.73
C MET A 1 18.84 15.25 32.80
N PRO A 2 18.13 16.02 33.65
CA PRO A 2 16.65 16.00 33.64
C PRO A 2 16.01 16.74 32.46
N SER A 3 16.73 17.67 31.83
CA SER A 3 16.24 18.44 30.68
C SER A 3 15.98 17.59 29.43
N LEU A 4 16.76 16.51 29.21
CA LEU A 4 16.61 15.66 28.03
C LEU A 4 15.34 14.77 28.12
N LEU A 5 15.05 14.26 29.31
CA LEU A 5 13.87 13.42 29.56
C LEU A 5 12.56 14.22 29.47
N LEU A 6 12.56 15.48 29.94
CA LEU A 6 11.42 16.38 29.81
C LEU A 6 11.13 16.75 28.34
N ILE A 7 12.17 16.91 27.53
CA ILE A 7 12.02 17.20 26.09
C ILE A 7 11.48 15.96 25.35
N GLN A 8 11.94 14.76 25.70
CA GLN A 8 11.46 13.52 25.10
C GLN A 8 10.02 13.20 25.51
N SER A 9 9.66 13.36 26.78
CA SER A 9 8.28 13.15 27.24
C SER A 9 7.34 14.18 26.61
N GLY A 10 7.73 15.45 26.52
CA GLY A 10 6.97 16.48 25.81
C GLY A 10 6.76 16.16 24.34
N PHE A 11 7.77 15.62 23.66
CA PHE A 11 7.67 15.19 22.27
C PHE A 11 6.71 14.01 22.08
N VAL A 12 6.79 13.00 22.95
CA VAL A 12 5.90 11.83 22.90
C VAL A 12 4.45 12.24 23.16
N ILE A 13 4.21 13.12 24.13
CA ILE A 13 2.87 13.63 24.47
C ILE A 13 2.31 14.47 23.32
N ALA A 14 3.11 15.37 22.74
CA ALA A 14 2.68 16.18 21.60
C ALA A 14 2.39 15.33 20.35
N SER A 15 3.20 14.31 20.09
CA SER A 15 2.98 13.36 18.99
C SER A 15 1.69 12.56 19.17
N LEU A 16 1.46 12.04 20.38
CA LEU A 16 0.21 11.34 20.72
C LEU A 16 -1.01 12.26 20.63
N ALA A 17 -0.89 13.52 21.01
CA ALA A 17 -1.97 14.50 20.88
C ALA A 17 -2.31 14.79 19.41
N VAL A 18 -1.31 14.93 18.54
CA VAL A 18 -1.53 15.13 17.09
C VAL A 18 -2.16 13.90 16.45
N ILE A 19 -1.71 12.69 16.81
CA ILE A 19 -2.32 11.43 16.34
C ILE A 19 -3.77 11.31 16.84
N GLY A 20 -4.02 11.66 18.10
CA GLY A 20 -5.36 11.64 18.69
C GLY A 20 -6.33 12.58 17.96
N ILE A 21 -5.89 13.81 17.69
CA ILE A 21 -6.67 14.80 16.92
C ILE A 21 -6.89 14.33 15.48
N PHE A 22 -5.91 13.68 14.86
CA PHE A 22 -6.02 13.13 13.51
C PHE A 22 -7.04 11.97 13.43
N VAL A 23 -7.02 11.05 14.39
CA VAL A 23 -7.93 9.90 14.45
C VAL A 23 -9.38 10.32 14.77
N THR A 24 -9.56 11.43 15.49
CA THR A 24 -10.90 12.00 15.78
C THR A 24 -11.36 13.04 14.77
N SER A 25 -10.61 13.28 13.69
CA SER A 25 -10.99 14.28 12.67
C SER A 25 -12.08 13.77 11.75
N THR A 26 -13.31 14.21 11.98
CA THR A 26 -14.47 13.95 11.09
C THR A 26 -14.64 15.02 10.01
N THR A 27 -13.83 16.09 10.04
CA THR A 27 -13.96 17.26 9.13
C THR A 27 -12.62 17.69 8.51
N TYR A 28 -12.67 18.13 7.24
CA TYR A 28 -11.51 18.56 6.45
C TYR A 28 -10.72 19.72 7.06
N ILE A 29 -11.36 20.58 7.84
CA ILE A 29 -10.72 21.72 8.54
C ILE A 29 -9.73 21.21 9.60
N GLN A 30 -10.07 20.10 10.26
CA GLN A 30 -9.25 19.48 11.31
C GLN A 30 -8.01 18.79 10.73
N LEU A 31 -8.13 18.22 9.53
CA LEU A 31 -7.01 17.68 8.75
C LEU A 31 -6.02 18.80 8.36
N GLY A 32 -6.54 19.95 7.90
CA GLY A 32 -5.72 21.12 7.57
C GLY A 32 -4.90 21.62 8.75
N MET A 33 -5.49 21.65 9.95
CA MET A 33 -4.77 22.05 11.17
C MET A 33 -3.69 21.04 11.60
N ALA A 34 -3.92 19.73 11.40
CA ALA A 34 -2.93 18.70 11.69
C ALA A 34 -1.70 18.82 10.76
N ILE A 35 -1.92 19.11 9.48
CA ILE A 35 -0.84 19.35 8.51
C ILE A 35 -0.03 20.58 8.89
N LEU A 36 -0.67 21.62 9.41
CA LEU A 36 -0.01 22.87 9.81
C LEU A 36 0.82 22.71 11.10
N LEU A 37 0.39 21.83 12.02
CA LEU A 37 1.12 21.51 13.25
C LEU A 37 2.28 20.51 13.05
N TYR A 38 2.22 19.69 12.01
CA TYR A 38 3.24 18.69 11.68
C TYR A 38 4.69 19.24 11.54
N PRO A 39 4.96 20.35 10.83
CA PRO A 39 6.32 20.91 10.73
C PRO A 39 6.86 21.42 12.07
N ILE A 40 5.99 21.86 12.98
CA ILE A 40 6.39 22.30 14.33
C ILE A 40 6.83 21.09 15.17
N VAL A 41 6.14 19.96 15.03
CA VAL A 41 6.52 18.70 15.68
C VAL A 41 7.84 18.17 15.11
N ILE A 42 8.04 18.23 13.80
CA ILE A 42 9.32 17.87 13.16
C ILE A 42 10.47 18.74 13.67
N PHE A 43 10.24 20.06 13.77
CA PHE A 43 11.23 20.99 14.29
C PHE A 43 11.63 20.65 15.75
N LEU A 44 10.65 20.32 16.59
CA LEU A 44 10.90 19.84 17.94
C LEU A 44 11.63 18.47 17.96
N ALA A 45 11.33 17.57 17.04
CA ALA A 45 12.03 16.29 16.89
C ALA A 45 13.53 16.48 16.56
N PHE A 46 13.83 17.38 15.62
CA PHE A 46 15.22 17.71 15.26
C PHE A 46 15.98 18.37 16.41
N LYS A 47 15.30 19.15 17.25
CA LYS A 47 15.90 19.75 18.44
C LYS A 47 16.08 18.74 19.58
N ALA A 48 15.17 17.77 19.73
CA ALA A 48 15.23 16.71 20.74
C ALA A 48 16.30 15.65 20.41
N PHE A 49 16.55 15.40 19.12
CA PHE A 49 17.61 14.52 18.64
C PHE A 49 18.69 15.35 17.95
N PRO A 50 19.69 15.88 18.70
CA PRO A 50 20.84 16.49 18.07
C PRO A 50 21.51 15.41 17.21
N ARG A 51 21.41 15.56 15.89
CA ARG A 51 22.07 14.70 14.91
C ARG A 51 23.57 14.72 15.23
N LYS A 52 24.05 13.72 15.99
CA LYS A 52 25.46 13.36 15.97
C LYS A 52 25.70 12.81 14.58
N ALA A 53 26.15 13.69 13.68
CA ALA A 53 26.77 13.30 12.43
C ALA A 53 27.90 12.35 12.79
N SER A 54 27.71 11.07 12.49
CA SER A 54 28.74 10.05 12.64
C SER A 54 29.86 10.40 11.67
N THR A 55 30.83 11.18 12.11
CA THR A 55 32.15 11.23 11.49
C THR A 55 32.75 9.85 11.65
N HIS A 56 32.55 9.00 10.63
CA HIS A 56 33.41 7.85 10.40
C HIS A 56 34.81 8.40 10.11
N ILE A 57 35.62 8.52 11.17
CA ILE A 57 37.07 8.68 11.03
C ILE A 57 37.57 7.37 10.43
N PHE A 58 37.83 7.42 9.13
CA PHE A 58 38.51 6.39 8.37
C PHE A 58 39.95 6.31 8.91
N LYS A 59 40.19 5.44 9.91
CA LYS A 59 41.55 5.10 10.32
C LYS A 59 42.20 4.35 9.15
N LYS A 60 43.04 5.03 8.37
CA LYS A 60 44.02 4.36 7.51
C LYS A 60 44.94 3.54 8.44
N PRO A 61 45.19 2.25 8.17
CA PRO A 61 46.28 1.55 8.82
C PRO A 61 47.58 2.15 8.29
N VAL A 62 48.38 2.69 9.21
CA VAL A 62 49.78 2.99 8.97
C VAL A 62 50.45 1.64 8.69
N ALA A 63 50.75 1.38 7.43
CA ALA A 63 51.67 0.32 7.06
C ALA A 63 53.06 0.76 7.54
N GLU A 64 53.49 0.12 8.61
CA GLU A 64 54.85 0.14 9.12
C GLU A 64 55.78 -0.41 8.04
N ALA A 65 56.46 0.48 7.32
CA ALA A 65 57.52 0.12 6.40
C ALA A 65 58.77 -0.25 7.21
N GLN A 66 58.93 -1.54 7.51
CA GLN A 66 60.23 -2.08 7.89
C GLN A 66 61.06 -2.34 6.60
N PRO A 67 62.35 -1.94 6.56
CA PRO A 67 63.18 -2.14 5.39
C PRO A 67 63.85 -3.53 5.44
N GLN A 68 63.57 -4.40 4.47
CA GLN A 68 64.39 -5.59 4.24
C GLN A 68 64.82 -5.69 2.78
N VAL A 69 66.05 -5.20 2.58
CA VAL A 69 67.19 -5.78 1.86
C VAL A 69 66.92 -6.74 0.69
N ILE A 70 67.53 -6.34 -0.44
CA ILE A 70 67.69 -6.98 -1.74
C ILE A 70 68.05 -8.47 -1.62
N ASP A 71 67.33 -9.32 -2.37
CA ASP A 71 67.56 -10.76 -2.53
C ASP A 71 68.35 -11.04 -3.82
N LEU A 72 69.31 -11.97 -3.73
CA LEU A 72 70.03 -12.55 -4.86
C LEU A 72 70.28 -14.04 -4.57
N GLY A 73 69.50 -14.95 -5.17
CA GLY A 73 69.88 -16.36 -5.26
C GLY A 73 68.77 -17.42 -5.28
N GLU A 74 68.35 -17.79 -6.50
CA GLU A 74 68.17 -19.17 -6.99
C GLU A 74 67.37 -20.25 -6.17
N LYS A 75 66.16 -20.56 -6.69
CA LYS A 75 65.62 -21.89 -7.11
C LYS A 75 64.48 -22.60 -6.33
N VAL A 76 63.58 -23.14 -7.17
CA VAL A 76 62.65 -24.30 -7.03
C VAL A 76 61.20 -24.03 -6.60
N GLN A 77 60.30 -23.98 -7.60
CA GLN A 77 58.88 -24.42 -7.54
C GLN A 77 58.82 -25.96 -7.52
N PRO A 78 57.74 -26.65 -7.03
CA PRO A 78 56.35 -26.36 -7.41
C PRO A 78 55.25 -26.65 -6.35
N GLN A 79 54.13 -25.93 -6.38
CA GLN A 79 52.80 -26.56 -6.30
C GLN A 79 51.68 -25.59 -6.68
N VAL A 80 51.11 -25.87 -7.84
CA VAL A 80 49.83 -25.33 -8.31
C VAL A 80 48.74 -26.01 -7.49
N THR A 81 48.10 -25.26 -6.58
CA THR A 81 46.74 -25.57 -6.15
C THR A 81 45.83 -24.47 -6.67
N SER A 82 45.30 -24.71 -7.87
CA SER A 82 44.18 -23.96 -8.42
C SER A 82 42.97 -24.16 -7.51
N LYS A 83 42.63 -23.14 -6.70
CA LYS A 83 41.30 -23.01 -6.12
C LYS A 83 40.58 -21.88 -6.84
N ILE A 84 40.06 -22.30 -7.99
CA ILE A 84 38.95 -21.73 -8.76
C ILE A 84 38.20 -20.65 -7.99
N ASP A 85 38.16 -19.46 -8.59
CA ASP A 85 37.25 -18.36 -8.31
C ASP A 85 35.80 -18.84 -8.21
N GLY A 86 35.42 -19.26 -7.01
CA GLY A 86 34.03 -19.45 -6.63
C GLY A 86 33.46 -18.08 -6.30
N ILE A 87 32.97 -17.38 -7.32
CA ILE A 87 32.05 -16.22 -7.31
C ILE A 87 31.74 -15.79 -5.87
N GLY A 88 32.62 -14.97 -5.31
CA GLY A 88 32.47 -14.39 -3.99
C GLY A 88 31.35 -13.38 -4.03
N ILE A 89 30.10 -13.83 -3.89
CA ILE A 89 28.99 -12.97 -3.51
C ILE A 89 29.38 -12.39 -2.15
N SER A 90 29.95 -11.18 -2.19
CA SER A 90 30.46 -10.43 -1.06
C SER A 90 29.50 -10.55 0.12
N ASP A 91 30.02 -10.89 1.29
CA ASP A 91 29.25 -11.03 2.53
C ASP A 91 28.47 -9.74 2.88
N ILE A 92 28.92 -8.59 2.35
CA ILE A 92 28.19 -7.31 2.36
C ILE A 92 26.82 -7.43 1.68
N ASN A 93 26.72 -8.10 0.54
CA ASN A 93 25.47 -8.26 -0.20
C ASN A 93 24.50 -9.16 0.57
N LYS A 94 25.00 -10.21 1.23
CA LYS A 94 24.18 -11.10 2.06
C LYS A 94 23.60 -10.37 3.27
N ARG A 95 24.42 -9.57 3.95
CA ARG A 95 23.97 -8.75 5.10
C ARG A 95 22.98 -7.66 4.67
N THR A 96 23.22 -7.03 3.53
CA THR A 96 22.34 -5.97 3.00
C THR A 96 21.01 -6.57 2.54
N PHE A 97 21.05 -7.70 1.83
CA PHE A 97 19.86 -8.46 1.45
C PHE A 97 19.06 -8.91 2.67
N LEU A 98 19.72 -9.47 3.69
CA LEU A 98 19.07 -9.93 4.92
C LEU A 98 18.42 -8.76 5.69
N LYS A 99 19.06 -7.59 5.69
CA LYS A 99 18.48 -6.37 6.27
C LYS A 99 17.26 -5.88 5.49
N ILE A 100 17.32 -5.89 4.16
CA ILE A 100 16.20 -5.44 3.31
C ILE A 100 15.03 -6.42 3.42
N ILE A 101 15.28 -7.72 3.37
CA ILE A 101 14.23 -8.74 3.46
C ILE A 101 13.61 -8.76 4.87
N GLY A 102 14.42 -8.61 5.91
CA GLY A 102 13.96 -8.55 7.30
C GLY A 102 13.17 -7.28 7.58
N ALA A 103 13.65 -6.12 7.13
CA ALA A 103 12.96 -4.84 7.32
C ALA A 103 11.65 -4.79 6.51
N SER A 104 11.66 -5.24 5.25
CA SER A 104 10.48 -5.26 4.41
C SER A 104 9.44 -6.26 4.92
N GLY A 105 9.87 -7.48 5.27
CA GLY A 105 8.98 -8.51 5.82
C GLY A 105 8.35 -8.10 7.15
N LEU A 106 9.13 -7.52 8.07
CA LEU A 106 8.60 -6.99 9.32
C LEU A 106 7.64 -5.82 9.08
N SER A 107 7.91 -4.95 8.10
CA SER A 107 7.02 -3.85 7.73
C SER A 107 5.69 -4.35 7.18
N PHE A 108 5.71 -5.35 6.28
CA PHE A 108 4.48 -5.97 5.77
C PHE A 108 3.72 -6.72 6.86
N PHE A 109 4.42 -7.36 7.80
CA PHE A 109 3.79 -8.04 8.93
C PHE A 109 3.07 -7.05 9.86
N LEU A 110 3.72 -5.92 10.20
CA LEU A 110 3.08 -4.86 10.98
C LEU A 110 1.91 -4.25 10.21
N LEU A 111 2.09 -3.94 8.92
CA LEU A 111 1.01 -3.46 8.06
C LEU A 111 -0.16 -4.44 8.04
N SER A 112 0.08 -5.75 7.98
CA SER A 112 -0.98 -6.77 8.02
C SER A 112 -1.76 -6.77 9.35
N ILE A 113 -1.06 -6.66 10.49
CA ILE A 113 -1.71 -6.57 11.81
C ILE A 113 -2.55 -5.30 11.95
N PHE A 114 -2.01 -4.16 11.51
CA PHE A 114 -2.69 -2.88 11.65
C PHE A 114 -3.80 -2.68 10.61
N SER A 115 -3.58 -3.06 9.35
CA SER A 115 -4.61 -2.96 8.29
C SER A 115 -5.84 -3.79 8.61
N ARG A 116 -5.70 -4.98 9.18
CA ARG A 116 -6.87 -5.82 9.55
C ARG A 116 -7.72 -5.20 10.66
N LYS A 117 -7.07 -4.47 11.59
CA LYS A 117 -7.73 -3.77 12.70
C LYS A 117 -8.31 -2.41 12.29
N ILE A 118 -7.66 -1.74 11.33
CA ILE A 118 -8.15 -0.49 10.75
C ILE A 118 -9.33 -0.78 9.81
N GLU A 119 -9.33 -1.89 9.06
CA GLU A 119 -10.48 -2.27 8.24
C GLU A 119 -11.73 -2.52 9.09
N THR A 120 -11.59 -3.13 10.26
CA THR A 120 -12.71 -3.36 11.18
C THR A 120 -13.12 -2.14 11.99
N ALA A 121 -12.27 -1.12 12.13
CA ALA A 121 -12.61 0.13 12.80
C ALA A 121 -13.09 1.23 11.84
N LEU A 122 -12.64 1.22 10.59
CA LEU A 122 -13.05 2.16 9.53
C LEU A 122 -14.17 1.62 8.63
N PHE A 123 -14.29 0.30 8.47
CA PHE A 123 -15.40 -0.35 7.73
C PHE A 123 -16.35 -1.17 8.63
N GLY A 124 -16.14 -1.20 9.94
CA GLY A 124 -16.98 -1.94 10.90
C GLY A 124 -18.26 -1.24 11.35
N GLN A 125 -18.85 -0.37 10.52
CA GLN A 125 -20.16 0.21 10.79
C GLN A 125 -21.22 -0.05 9.72
N ASN A 126 -20.94 -0.94 8.75
CA ASN A 126 -21.95 -1.35 7.76
C ASN A 126 -22.22 -2.87 7.82
N SER A 127 -22.22 -3.46 9.02
CA SER A 127 -23.04 -4.67 9.22
C SER A 127 -24.48 -4.23 9.02
N LEU A 128 -25.03 -4.60 7.86
CA LEU A 128 -26.44 -4.60 7.49
C LEU A 128 -27.29 -5.14 8.65
N GLN A 129 -27.62 -4.29 9.62
CA GLN A 129 -28.79 -4.44 10.45
C GLN A 129 -29.90 -3.72 9.71
N THR A 130 -30.73 -4.52 9.03
CA THR A 130 -32.09 -4.17 8.67
C THR A 130 -32.85 -3.86 9.97
N GLN A 131 -32.65 -2.68 10.55
CA GLN A 131 -33.62 -2.12 11.48
C GLN A 131 -34.77 -1.60 10.63
N ALA A 132 -35.88 -2.34 10.64
CA ALA A 132 -37.14 -1.83 10.14
C ALA A 132 -37.45 -0.52 10.90
N PRO A 133 -37.65 0.62 10.21
CA PRO A 133 -38.01 1.85 10.90
C PRO A 133 -39.43 1.70 11.48
N PRO A 134 -39.72 2.33 12.63
CA PRO A 134 -41.09 2.48 13.09
C PRO A 134 -41.90 3.16 11.99
N GLN A 135 -43.09 2.62 11.70
CA GLN A 135 -44.02 3.09 10.68
C GLN A 135 -44.14 4.61 10.71
N SER A 136 -43.37 5.25 9.85
CA SER A 136 -43.55 6.62 9.43
C SER A 136 -43.71 6.52 7.93
N ASN A 137 -44.73 7.17 7.39
CA ASN A 137 -45.10 7.18 5.97
C ASN A 137 -44.04 7.90 5.13
N ILE A 138 -42.79 7.43 5.19
CA ILE A 138 -41.71 7.85 4.32
C ILE A 138 -41.92 7.04 3.03
N PRO A 139 -42.12 7.66 1.87
CA PRO A 139 -42.17 6.93 0.62
C PRO A 139 -40.89 6.10 0.51
N SER A 140 -41.04 4.78 0.35
CA SER A 140 -39.90 3.88 0.19
C SER A 140 -39.01 4.44 -0.91
N PRO A 141 -37.67 4.49 -0.71
CA PRO A 141 -36.77 4.92 -1.77
C PRO A 141 -37.06 4.06 -3.00
N THR A 142 -37.34 4.72 -4.12
CA THR A 142 -37.58 4.04 -5.39
C THR A 142 -36.40 3.10 -5.65
N ALA A 143 -36.67 1.80 -5.70
CA ALA A 143 -35.65 0.78 -5.89
C ALA A 143 -34.82 1.12 -7.13
N SER A 144 -33.50 1.08 -7.01
CA SER A 144 -32.62 1.36 -8.15
C SER A 144 -32.82 0.26 -9.20
N PRO A 145 -32.85 0.56 -10.51
CA PRO A 145 -33.06 -0.46 -11.53
C PRO A 145 -31.94 -1.52 -11.60
N THR A 146 -30.78 -1.22 -11.00
CA THR A 146 -29.66 -2.17 -10.84
C THR A 146 -29.64 -2.85 -9.48
N GLU A 147 -30.61 -2.59 -8.62
CA GLU A 147 -30.72 -3.23 -7.32
C GLU A 147 -30.97 -4.74 -7.47
N GLY A 148 -30.24 -5.54 -6.68
CA GLY A 148 -30.35 -6.99 -6.72
C GLY A 148 -29.56 -7.69 -7.83
N TYR A 149 -28.78 -6.94 -8.63
CA TYR A 149 -27.77 -7.51 -9.52
C TYR A 149 -26.42 -7.66 -8.80
N SER A 150 -25.76 -8.79 -9.03
CA SER A 150 -24.43 -9.09 -8.51
C SER A 150 -23.42 -9.28 -9.64
N ILE A 151 -22.19 -8.84 -9.43
CA ILE A 151 -21.11 -9.07 -10.39
C ILE A 151 -20.87 -10.57 -10.57
N SER A 152 -20.74 -11.00 -11.82
CA SER A 152 -20.57 -12.41 -12.18
C SER A 152 -19.30 -12.64 -12.99
N GLU A 153 -19.01 -11.77 -13.97
CA GLU A 153 -17.81 -11.88 -14.80
C GLU A 153 -17.18 -10.51 -15.03
N VAL A 154 -15.86 -10.50 -15.19
CA VAL A 154 -15.05 -9.31 -15.43
C VAL A 154 -14.06 -9.62 -16.54
N ASP A 155 -13.98 -8.73 -17.51
CA ASP A 155 -13.00 -8.78 -18.59
C ASP A 155 -12.29 -7.42 -18.67
N ASP A 156 -11.06 -7.38 -18.18
CA ASP A 156 -10.28 -6.14 -18.03
C ASP A 156 -9.16 -6.07 -19.09
N ASN A 157 -9.58 -5.81 -20.33
CA ASN A 157 -8.71 -5.63 -21.49
C ASN A 157 -8.59 -4.13 -21.85
N VAL A 158 -8.30 -3.79 -23.11
CA VAL A 158 -8.28 -2.39 -23.60
C VAL A 158 -9.62 -1.68 -23.33
N VAL A 159 -10.72 -2.39 -23.59
CA VAL A 159 -12.07 -2.00 -23.18
C VAL A 159 -12.48 -2.94 -22.06
N SER A 160 -12.85 -2.40 -20.90
CA SER A 160 -13.25 -3.20 -19.74
C SER A 160 -14.74 -3.53 -19.82
N TYR A 161 -15.10 -4.79 -19.58
CA TYR A 161 -16.49 -5.25 -19.51
C TYR A 161 -16.76 -5.86 -18.14
N TYR A 162 -17.90 -5.51 -17.56
CA TYR A 162 -18.36 -6.02 -16.26
C TYR A 162 -19.76 -6.58 -16.41
N GLY A 163 -19.91 -7.88 -16.15
CA GLY A 163 -21.17 -8.59 -16.27
C GLY A 163 -21.84 -8.77 -14.92
N PHE A 164 -23.13 -8.44 -14.87
CA PHE A 164 -23.94 -8.50 -13.66
C PHE A 164 -25.18 -9.36 -13.90
N ILE A 165 -25.55 -10.19 -12.92
CA ILE A 165 -26.71 -11.09 -13.00
C ILE A 165 -27.52 -10.94 -11.71
N ASN A 166 -28.85 -10.94 -11.83
CA ASN A 166 -29.75 -10.95 -10.67
C ASN A 166 -30.23 -12.36 -10.32
N LYS A 167 -30.95 -12.50 -9.20
CA LYS A 167 -31.50 -13.78 -8.74
C LYS A 167 -32.47 -14.46 -9.74
N THR A 168 -33.03 -13.71 -10.68
CA THR A 168 -33.94 -14.23 -11.71
C THR A 168 -33.22 -14.66 -12.99
N GLY A 169 -31.90 -14.44 -13.10
CA GLY A 169 -31.12 -14.72 -14.30
C GLY A 169 -31.14 -13.61 -15.35
N ALA A 170 -31.81 -12.49 -15.09
CA ALA A 170 -31.65 -11.28 -15.89
C ALA A 170 -30.26 -10.69 -15.65
N TRP A 171 -29.72 -10.03 -16.66
CA TRP A 171 -28.34 -9.59 -16.66
C TRP A 171 -28.17 -8.26 -17.35
N PHE A 172 -27.07 -7.58 -17.03
CA PHE A 172 -26.57 -6.47 -17.81
C PHE A 172 -25.04 -6.52 -17.89
N ILE A 173 -24.49 -5.92 -18.94
CA ILE A 173 -23.06 -5.75 -19.11
C ILE A 173 -22.78 -4.25 -19.16
N MET A 174 -21.84 -3.81 -18.34
CA MET A 174 -21.28 -2.46 -18.36
C MET A 174 -19.98 -2.49 -19.14
N GLN A 175 -19.89 -1.68 -20.18
CA GLN A 175 -18.69 -1.41 -20.94
C GLN A 175 -18.07 -0.12 -20.42
N GLY A 176 -16.81 -0.16 -20.00
CA GLY A 176 -16.01 1.00 -19.64
C GLY A 176 -15.01 1.31 -20.74
N ASP A 177 -15.12 2.50 -21.33
CA ASP A 177 -14.12 3.05 -22.23
C ASP A 177 -13.05 3.76 -21.40
N THR A 178 -11.83 3.23 -21.42
CA THR A 178 -10.68 3.74 -20.65
C THR A 178 -10.14 5.05 -21.19
N ASP A 179 -10.35 5.36 -22.48
CA ASP A 179 -9.87 6.58 -23.13
C ASP A 179 -10.79 7.77 -22.84
N THR A 180 -12.11 7.55 -22.89
CA THR A 180 -13.10 8.61 -22.66
C THR A 180 -13.63 8.66 -21.22
N GLY A 181 -13.39 7.62 -20.43
CA GLY A 181 -13.97 7.46 -19.09
C GLY A 181 -15.49 7.28 -19.10
N SER A 182 -16.07 6.90 -20.25
CA SER A 182 -17.51 6.74 -20.41
C SER A 182 -17.97 5.31 -20.14
N PHE A 183 -19.17 5.18 -19.56
CA PHE A 183 -19.78 3.88 -19.27
C PHE A 183 -21.04 3.69 -20.13
N ARG A 184 -21.13 2.52 -20.74
CA ARG A 184 -22.25 2.11 -21.57
C ARG A 184 -22.81 0.78 -21.09
N TYR A 185 -24.09 0.55 -21.35
CA TYR A 185 -24.83 -0.56 -20.76
C TYR A 185 -25.65 -1.29 -21.83
N VAL A 186 -25.72 -2.60 -21.69
CA VAL A 186 -26.65 -3.47 -22.42
C VAL A 186 -27.26 -4.44 -21.42
N ARG A 187 -28.53 -4.81 -21.61
CA ARG A 187 -29.23 -5.73 -20.71
C ARG A 187 -29.97 -6.84 -21.44
N GLY A 188 -30.19 -7.95 -20.74
CA GLY A 188 -30.97 -9.07 -21.23
C GLY A 188 -31.71 -9.79 -20.10
N LYS A 189 -32.65 -10.67 -20.46
CA LYS A 189 -33.52 -11.35 -19.51
C LYS A 189 -33.01 -12.73 -19.08
N SER A 190 -32.17 -13.38 -19.89
CA SER A 190 -31.72 -14.76 -19.65
C SER A 190 -30.45 -15.08 -20.44
N SER A 191 -29.87 -16.26 -20.17
CA SER A 191 -28.72 -16.82 -20.93
C SER A 191 -27.46 -15.96 -20.87
N PHE A 192 -27.11 -15.45 -19.69
CA PHE A 192 -25.92 -14.63 -19.51
C PHE A 192 -24.63 -15.26 -20.07
N PRO A 193 -24.30 -16.55 -19.85
CA PRO A 193 -23.03 -17.11 -20.35
C PRO A 193 -22.87 -17.05 -21.87
N ASP A 194 -23.96 -17.24 -22.63
CA ASP A 194 -23.92 -17.18 -24.09
C ASP A 194 -23.82 -15.74 -24.60
N ASN A 195 -24.47 -14.81 -23.92
CA ASN A 195 -24.41 -13.39 -24.24
C ASN A 195 -23.04 -12.79 -23.86
N TRP A 196 -22.46 -13.22 -22.74
CA TRP A 196 -21.15 -12.78 -22.30
C TRP A 196 -20.04 -13.09 -23.31
N LYS A 197 -20.10 -14.26 -23.96
CA LYS A 197 -19.18 -14.61 -25.05
C LYS A 197 -19.24 -13.63 -26.23
N LYS A 198 -20.40 -12.99 -26.43
CA LYS A 198 -20.66 -12.02 -27.51
C LYS A 198 -20.62 -10.57 -27.03
N ARG A 199 -20.10 -10.31 -25.82
CA ARG A 199 -20.11 -8.98 -25.18
C ARG A 199 -19.58 -7.85 -26.08
N GLN A 200 -18.56 -8.12 -26.89
CA GLN A 200 -17.95 -7.10 -27.76
C GLN A 200 -18.81 -6.74 -28.98
N SER A 201 -19.82 -7.55 -29.31
CA SER A 201 -20.67 -7.39 -30.50
C SER A 201 -21.98 -6.68 -30.20
N PHE A 202 -22.26 -6.33 -28.95
CA PHE A 202 -23.47 -5.60 -28.60
C PHE A 202 -23.34 -4.11 -28.90
N GLU A 203 -24.47 -3.50 -29.22
CA GLU A 203 -24.63 -2.06 -29.18
C GLU A 203 -24.93 -1.66 -27.74
N TYR A 204 -24.03 -0.88 -27.13
CA TYR A 204 -24.18 -0.40 -25.77
C TYR A 204 -24.69 1.03 -25.75
N ASP A 205 -25.53 1.33 -24.77
CA ASP A 205 -26.20 2.62 -24.67
C ASP A 205 -26.00 3.30 -23.31
N TYR A 206 -26.46 4.54 -23.19
CA TYR A 206 -26.43 5.22 -21.88
C TYR A 206 -27.38 4.57 -20.88
N PHE A 207 -27.03 4.65 -19.59
CA PHE A 207 -27.81 4.08 -18.50
C PHE A 207 -29.31 4.41 -18.55
N SER A 208 -29.65 5.69 -18.83
CA SER A 208 -31.04 6.16 -18.90
C SER A 208 -31.85 5.56 -20.05
N GLN A 209 -31.18 5.07 -21.11
CA GLN A 209 -31.83 4.40 -22.23
C GLN A 209 -31.99 2.91 -21.97
N THR A 210 -30.99 2.30 -21.32
CA THR A 210 -31.00 0.89 -20.98
C THR A 210 -31.95 0.57 -19.83
N PHE A 211 -32.04 1.46 -18.83
CA PHE A 211 -32.88 1.35 -17.64
C PHE A 211 -33.87 2.53 -17.55
N PRO A 212 -35.00 2.45 -18.28
CA PRO A 212 -36.07 3.46 -18.21
C PRO A 212 -36.87 3.38 -16.91
#